data_AF-A0A196SKH8-F1
#
_entry.id   AF-A0A196SKH8-F1
#
_cell.length_a   1.000
_cell.length_b   1.000
_cell.length_c   1.000
_cell.angle_alpha   90.00
_cell.angle_beta   90.00
_cell.angle_gamma   90.00
#
_symmetry.space_group_name_H-M   'P 1'
#
loop_
_entity.id
_entity.type
_entity.pdbx_description
1 polymer ?
#
loop_
_entity_poly.entity_id
_entity_poly.type
_entity_poly.pdbx_seq_one_letter_code
_entity_poly.pdbx_strand_id
1 'polypeptide(L)'
;MFKLLYDTHITYCSVKEFSADHGMCYIPRWMMRKLNVLPGEIIRVCNINLNKATFVKFRFRDGSFGSFTNPRAILENKLKAFSVVAKKDRIVIEHLGTEYTIDILDCKPNNVVDIVETDVEVDIDYGDTYV
;
A
#
# COMPACT_ATOMS: atom_id res chain seq x y z
N MET A 1 9.35 -9.16 -6.20
CA MET A 1 8.95 -8.17 -5.18
C MET A 1 9.93 -8.21 -4.03
N PHE A 2 9.92 -7.23 -3.13
CA PHE A 2 10.83 -7.16 -1.99
C PHE A 2 10.08 -7.08 -0.67
N LYS A 3 10.56 -7.84 0.31
CA LYS A 3 10.19 -7.72 1.72
C LYS A 3 11.29 -6.95 2.42
N LEU A 4 10.94 -5.84 3.07
CA LEU A 4 11.82 -5.09 3.94
C LEU A 4 11.53 -5.49 5.38
N LEU A 5 12.59 -5.78 6.14
CA LEU A 5 12.50 -6.10 7.55
C LEU A 5 13.41 -5.18 8.36
N TYR A 6 12.88 -4.65 9.45
CA TYR A 6 13.62 -3.92 10.46
C TYR A 6 13.11 -4.31 11.85
N ASP A 7 13.96 -4.95 12.65
CA ASP A 7 13.57 -5.55 13.94
C ASP A 7 12.31 -6.44 13.80
N THR A 8 11.19 -6.03 14.39
CA THR A 8 9.88 -6.72 14.34
C THR A 8 8.95 -6.20 13.25
N HIS A 9 9.32 -5.12 12.56
CA HIS A 9 8.52 -4.47 11.54
C HIS A 9 8.79 -5.05 10.15
N ILE A 10 7.71 -5.22 9.39
CA ILE A 10 7.74 -5.76 8.03
C ILE A 10 6.95 -4.84 7.11
N THR A 11 7.51 -4.57 5.93
CA THR A 11 6.76 -3.99 4.84
C THR A 11 7.17 -4.60 3.51
N TYR A 12 6.39 -4.33 2.47
CA TYR A 12 6.53 -4.93 1.16
C TYR A 12 6.53 -3.85 0.09
N CYS A 13 7.40 -4.00 -0.91
CA CYS A 13 7.55 -3.02 -1.96
C CYS A 13 8.07 -3.64 -3.27
N SER A 14 8.06 -2.83 -4.32
CA SER A 14 8.77 -3.07 -5.57
C SER A 14 9.92 -2.08 -5.70
N VAL A 15 10.81 -2.34 -6.66
CA VAL A 15 11.84 -1.37 -7.04
C VAL A 15 11.24 -0.44 -8.10
N LYS A 16 11.50 0.86 -7.92
CA LYS A 16 11.20 1.88 -8.93
C LYS A 16 12.34 1.96 -9.95
N GLU A 17 13.57 2.07 -9.48
CA GLU A 17 14.78 2.23 -10.29
C GLU A 17 16.03 1.74 -9.53
N PHE A 18 17.08 1.41 -10.27
CA PHE A 18 18.39 1.00 -9.74
C PHE A 18 19.41 2.12 -9.94
N SER A 19 19.16 3.27 -9.31
CA SER A 19 19.98 4.49 -9.40
C SER A 19 20.78 4.80 -8.13
N ALA A 20 20.57 4.03 -7.05
CA ALA A 20 21.20 4.27 -5.76
C ALA A 20 22.68 3.84 -5.74
N ASP A 21 23.46 4.52 -4.91
CA ASP A 21 24.86 4.14 -4.64
C ASP A 21 24.96 2.71 -4.09
N HIS A 22 26.10 2.07 -4.33
CA HIS A 22 26.31 0.69 -3.89
C HIS A 22 26.15 0.56 -2.36
N GLY A 23 25.29 -0.36 -1.94
CA GLY A 23 24.98 -0.59 -0.53
C GLY A 23 23.92 0.35 0.06
N MET A 24 23.39 1.29 -0.73
CA MET A 24 22.33 2.21 -0.32
C MET A 24 20.99 1.82 -0.95
N CYS A 25 19.90 2.14 -0.27
CA CYS A 25 18.57 2.12 -0.86
C CYS A 25 17.79 3.36 -0.40
N TYR A 26 16.97 3.89 -1.30
CA TYR A 26 16.11 5.02 -1.01
C TYR A 26 14.66 4.54 -0.90
N ILE A 27 14.04 4.77 0.26
CA ILE A 27 12.65 4.42 0.51
C ILE A 27 11.84 5.66 0.90
N PRO A 28 10.55 5.73 0.52
CA PRO A 28 9.71 6.88 0.89
C PRO A 28 9.58 7.05 2.41
N ARG A 29 9.45 8.30 2.87
CA ARG A 29 9.28 8.63 4.30
C ARG A 29 8.13 7.87 4.97
N TRP A 30 7.03 7.63 4.28
CA TRP A 30 5.91 6.87 4.83
C TRP A 30 6.27 5.40 5.11
N MET A 31 7.12 4.81 4.27
CA MET A 31 7.62 3.44 4.43
C MET A 31 8.63 3.37 5.58
N MET A 32 9.46 4.40 5.73
CA MET A 32 10.36 4.54 6.87
C MET A 32 9.60 4.60 8.19
N ARG A 33 8.54 5.43 8.27
CA ARG A 33 7.67 5.50 9.45
C ARG A 33 7.01 4.16 9.77
N LYS A 34 6.58 3.42 8.76
CA LYS A 34 5.95 2.10 8.92
C LYS A 34 6.93 1.02 9.40
N LEU A 35 8.18 1.08 8.95
CA LEU A 35 9.25 0.23 9.42
C LEU A 35 9.85 0.68 10.75
N ASN A 36 9.49 1.88 11.22
CA ASN A 36 10.12 2.56 12.35
C ASN A 36 11.65 2.66 12.21
N VAL A 37 12.11 3.06 11.02
CA VAL A 37 13.53 3.16 10.67
C VAL A 37 13.92 4.63 10.43
N LEU A 38 15.12 5.00 10.85
CA LEU A 38 15.73 6.31 10.66
C LEU A 38 16.72 6.31 9.48
N PRO A 39 17.02 7.48 8.88
CA PRO A 39 18.04 7.57 7.84
C PRO A 39 19.39 7.05 8.33
N GLY A 40 20.04 6.20 7.52
CA GLY A 40 21.35 5.61 7.82
C GLY A 40 21.31 4.27 8.54
N GLU A 41 20.14 3.80 8.98
CA GLU A 41 20.00 2.46 9.57
C GLU A 41 19.99 1.36 8.51
N ILE A 42 20.45 0.17 8.90
CA ILE A 42 20.53 -0.99 8.01
C ILE A 42 19.22 -1.77 8.06
N ILE A 43 18.59 -1.94 6.90
CA ILE A 43 17.39 -2.78 6.74
C ILE A 43 17.73 -4.06 5.99
N ARG A 44 17.00 -5.13 6.29
CA ARG A 44 17.13 -6.39 5.55
C ARG A 44 16.16 -6.38 4.37
N VAL A 45 16.71 -6.53 3.16
CA VAL A 45 15.93 -6.65 1.92
C VAL A 45 15.93 -8.12 1.48
N CYS A 46 14.75 -8.72 1.35
CA CYS A 46 14.58 -10.08 0.84
C CYS A 46 13.79 -10.07 -0.45
N ASN A 47 14.28 -10.77 -1.48
CA ASN A 47 13.49 -11.03 -2.67
C ASN A 47 12.37 -12.04 -2.34
N ILE A 48 11.16 -11.74 -2.81
CA ILE A 48 9.98 -12.59 -2.63
C ILE A 48 9.18 -12.66 -3.94
N ASN A 49 8.49 -13.79 -4.11
CA ASN A 49 7.47 -13.97 -5.15
C ASN A 49 6.09 -13.80 -4.50
N LEU A 50 5.28 -12.92 -5.08
CA LEU A 50 3.91 -12.66 -4.66
C LEU A 50 2.96 -13.02 -5.81
N ASN A 51 1.81 -13.59 -5.47
CA ASN A 51 0.75 -13.82 -6.44
C ASN A 51 0.09 -12.50 -6.80
N LYS A 52 -0.34 -12.39 -8.06
CA LYS A 52 -1.15 -11.27 -8.53
C LYS A 52 -2.48 -11.24 -7.80
N ALA A 53 -2.91 -10.04 -7.41
CA ALA A 53 -4.18 -9.85 -6.73
C ALA A 53 -5.34 -10.12 -7.69
N THR A 54 -6.32 -10.89 -7.25
CA THR A 54 -7.59 -11.05 -7.99
C THR A 54 -8.70 -10.20 -7.40
N PHE A 55 -8.62 -9.94 -6.10
CA PHE A 55 -9.62 -9.18 -5.35
C PHE A 55 -8.95 -8.44 -4.19
N VAL A 56 -9.36 -7.20 -3.96
CA VAL A 56 -8.98 -6.42 -2.77
C VAL A 56 -10.18 -5.65 -2.26
N LYS A 57 -10.40 -5.74 -0.94
CA LYS A 57 -11.44 -4.99 -0.24
C LYS A 57 -10.82 -3.85 0.56
N PHE A 58 -11.22 -2.63 0.25
CA PHE A 58 -10.76 -1.42 0.91
C PHE A 58 -11.86 -0.84 1.81
N ARG A 59 -11.47 -0.22 2.91
CA ARG A 59 -12.35 0.60 3.75
C ARG A 59 -11.75 1.98 3.95
N PHE A 60 -12.50 3.01 3.59
CA PHE A 60 -12.14 4.38 3.91
C PHE A 60 -12.49 4.65 5.37
N ARG A 61 -11.55 5.22 6.13
CA ARG A 61 -11.84 5.67 7.50
C ARG A 61 -12.63 6.98 7.52
N ASP A 62 -12.45 7.79 6.51
CA ASP A 62 -13.11 9.07 6.37
C ASP A 62 -14.39 8.90 5.56
N GLY A 63 -15.54 9.22 6.17
CA GLY A 63 -16.85 9.14 5.53
C GLY A 63 -17.02 10.12 4.37
N SER A 64 -16.19 11.16 4.28
CA SER A 64 -16.24 12.15 3.19
C SER A 64 -15.85 11.57 1.83
N PHE A 65 -15.21 10.41 1.78
CA PHE A 65 -14.80 9.81 0.50
C PHE A 65 -15.99 9.31 -0.33
N GLY A 66 -17.08 8.89 0.32
CA GLY A 66 -18.32 8.52 -0.37
C GLY A 66 -18.99 9.71 -1.08
N SER A 67 -18.63 10.94 -0.73
CA SER A 67 -19.17 12.16 -1.34
C SER A 67 -18.52 12.51 -2.69
N PHE A 68 -17.41 11.85 -3.07
CA PHE A 68 -16.78 12.08 -4.37
C PHE A 68 -17.63 11.49 -5.50
N THR A 69 -17.65 12.17 -6.65
CA THR A 69 -18.43 11.74 -7.82
C THR A 69 -17.94 10.40 -8.41
N ASN A 70 -16.66 10.08 -8.25
CA ASN A 70 -16.08 8.82 -8.73
C ASN A 70 -14.94 8.30 -7.81
N PRO A 71 -15.29 7.72 -6.66
CA PRO A 71 -14.32 7.22 -5.67
C PRO A 71 -13.42 6.11 -6.24
N ARG A 72 -13.96 5.28 -7.13
CA ARG A 72 -13.24 4.16 -7.74
C ARG A 72 -12.11 4.63 -8.66
N ALA A 73 -12.36 5.61 -9.53
CA ALA A 73 -11.33 6.14 -10.42
C ALA A 73 -10.19 6.85 -9.66
N ILE A 74 -10.50 7.52 -8.54
CA ILE A 74 -9.49 8.13 -7.67
C ILE A 74 -8.61 7.03 -7.07
N LEU A 75 -9.23 5.98 -6.53
CA LEU A 75 -8.52 4.85 -5.94
C LEU A 75 -7.63 4.15 -6.97
N GLU A 76 -8.14 3.82 -8.15
CA GLU A 76 -7.38 3.17 -9.22
C GLU A 76 -6.16 4.01 -9.64
N ASN A 77 -6.31 5.32 -9.77
CA ASN A 77 -5.19 6.20 -10.10
C ASN A 77 -4.15 6.29 -8.97
N LYS A 78 -4.58 6.29 -7.70
CA LYS A 78 -3.67 6.35 -6.55
C LYS A 78 -2.99 5.01 -6.27
N LEU A 79 -3.69 3.90 -6.51
CA LEU A 79 -3.14 2.54 -6.37
C LEU A 79 -1.99 2.25 -7.33
N LYS A 80 -1.89 2.93 -8.48
CA LYS A 80 -0.72 2.84 -9.37
C LYS A 80 0.60 3.21 -8.70
N ALA A 81 0.57 4.01 -7.62
CA ALA A 81 1.76 4.35 -6.84
C ALA A 81 2.18 3.23 -5.86
N PHE A 82 1.33 2.22 -5.69
CA PHE A 82 1.55 1.08 -4.82
C PHE A 82 1.72 -0.18 -5.66
N SER A 83 2.58 -1.07 -5.18
CA SER A 83 2.88 -2.32 -5.90
C SER A 83 2.47 -3.55 -5.12
N VAL A 84 2.43 -3.45 -3.78
CA VAL A 84 1.99 -4.53 -2.90
C VAL A 84 0.91 -3.99 -1.98
N VAL A 85 -0.11 -4.83 -1.75
CA VAL A 85 -1.07 -4.63 -0.66
C VAL A 85 -1.05 -5.86 0.25
N ALA A 86 -1.29 -5.63 1.53
CA ALA A 86 -1.38 -6.67 2.53
C ALA A 86 -2.70 -6.56 3.29
N LYS A 87 -3.29 -7.70 3.64
CA LYS A 87 -4.49 -7.80 4.46
C LYS A 87 -4.23 -7.22 5.85
N LYS A 88 -5.20 -6.46 6.37
CA LYS A 88 -5.12 -5.70 7.63
C LYS A 88 -4.04 -4.62 7.64
N ASP A 89 -3.54 -4.25 6.47
CA ASP A 89 -2.60 -3.14 6.33
C ASP A 89 -3.33 -1.82 6.06
N ARG A 90 -2.61 -0.72 6.20
CA ARG A 90 -3.11 0.63 6.01
C ARG A 90 -2.25 1.37 5.01
N ILE A 91 -2.92 2.04 4.08
CA ILE A 91 -2.29 2.96 3.13
C ILE A 91 -2.87 4.37 3.31
N VAL A 92 -2.06 5.36 2.97
CA VAL A 92 -2.47 6.77 2.97
C VAL A 92 -2.34 7.27 1.55
N ILE A 93 -3.41 7.89 1.05
CA ILE A 93 -3.43 8.52 -0.27
C ILE A 93 -3.74 10.00 -0.11
N GLU A 94 -3.11 10.84 -0.93
CA GLU A 94 -3.40 12.27 -0.95
C GLU A 94 -4.27 12.61 -2.17
N HIS A 95 -5.37 13.31 -1.97
CA HIS A 95 -6.23 13.80 -3.04
C HIS A 95 -6.72 15.23 -2.73
N LEU A 96 -6.53 16.16 -3.68
CA LEU A 96 -6.90 17.57 -3.56
C LEU A 96 -6.34 18.27 -2.30
N GLY A 97 -5.12 17.90 -1.88
CA GLY A 97 -4.46 18.46 -0.70
C GLY A 97 -4.91 17.86 0.64
N THR A 98 -5.78 16.84 0.61
CA THR A 98 -6.24 16.13 1.81
C THR A 98 -5.71 14.70 1.81
N GLU A 99 -5.19 14.26 2.96
CA GLU A 99 -4.76 12.87 3.17
C GLU A 99 -5.94 11.98 3.61
N TYR A 100 -6.17 10.90 2.88
CA TYR A 100 -7.18 9.89 3.18
C TYR A 100 -6.51 8.60 3.63
N THR A 101 -6.96 8.09 4.77
CA THR A 101 -6.51 6.80 5.31
C THR A 101 -7.44 5.68 4.84
N ILE A 102 -6.84 4.65 4.24
CA ILE A 102 -7.55 3.48 3.72
C ILE A 102 -7.01 2.23 4.42
N ASP A 103 -7.93 1.44 4.99
CA ASP A 103 -7.61 0.12 5.49
C ASP A 103 -7.86 -0.93 4.41
N ILE A 104 -6.96 -1.89 4.30
CA ILE A 104 -7.11 -3.06 3.44
C ILE A 104 -7.73 -4.16 4.30
N LEU A 105 -9.01 -4.42 4.10
CA LEU A 105 -9.76 -5.41 4.89
C LEU A 105 -9.42 -6.84 4.46
N ASP A 106 -9.35 -7.07 3.15
CA ASP A 106 -9.11 -8.39 2.59
C ASP A 106 -8.40 -8.31 1.24
N CYS A 107 -7.68 -9.36 0.89
CA CYS A 107 -7.07 -9.51 -0.43
C CYS A 107 -6.96 -11.00 -0.79
N LYS A 108 -7.08 -11.31 -2.09
CA LYS A 108 -7.00 -12.67 -2.64
C LYS A 108 -5.97 -12.72 -3.78
N PRO A 109 -5.30 -13.87 -3.99
CA PRO A 109 -5.49 -15.16 -3.31
C PRO A 109 -4.78 -15.30 -1.95
N ASN A 110 -3.86 -14.39 -1.61
CA ASN A 110 -3.06 -14.46 -0.39
C ASN A 110 -3.24 -13.21 0.47
N ASN A 111 -2.74 -13.26 1.71
CA ASN A 111 -2.74 -12.09 2.62
C ASN A 111 -1.80 -10.97 2.17
N VAL A 112 -0.89 -11.23 1.23
CA VAL A 112 0.00 -10.23 0.64
C VAL A 112 0.04 -10.51 -0.85
N VAL A 113 -0.31 -9.52 -1.65
CA VAL A 113 -0.50 -9.69 -3.10
C VAL A 113 0.10 -8.54 -3.89
N ASP A 114 0.53 -8.85 -5.09
CA ASP A 114 1.04 -7.90 -6.07
C ASP A 114 -0.13 -7.29 -6.86
N ILE A 115 -0.18 -5.96 -6.93
CA ILE A 115 -1.23 -5.20 -7.65
C ILE A 115 -0.70 -4.48 -8.89
N VAL A 116 0.57 -4.68 -9.24
CA VAL A 116 1.18 -4.05 -10.42
C VAL A 116 0.61 -4.66 -11.70
N GLU A 117 0.14 -3.81 -12.61
CA GLU A 117 -0.31 -4.19 -13.96
C GLU A 117 -1.27 -5.39 -13.95
N THR A 118 -2.24 -5.35 -13.05
CA THR A 118 -3.22 -6.43 -12.88
C THR A 118 -4.61 -5.83 -12.79
N ASP A 119 -5.56 -6.47 -13.46
CA ASP A 119 -6.98 -6.18 -13.32
C ASP A 119 -7.47 -6.79 -12.01
N VAL A 120 -7.50 -5.97 -10.98
CA VAL A 120 -7.92 -6.37 -9.63
C VAL A 120 -9.39 -6.00 -9.44
N GLU A 121 -10.20 -6.94 -8.97
CA GLU A 121 -11.55 -6.61 -8.51
C GLU A 121 -11.46 -5.81 -7.19
N VAL A 122 -12.05 -4.62 -7.18
CA VAL A 122 -12.01 -3.69 -6.05
C VAL A 122 -13.39 -3.60 -5.41
N ASP A 123 -13.49 -4.00 -4.15
CA ASP A 123 -14.67 -3.76 -3.30
C ASP A 123 -14.37 -2.62 -2.32
N ILE A 124 -15.31 -1.68 -2.20
CA ILE A 124 -15.19 -0.53 -1.30
C ILE A 124 -16.25 -0.65 -0.22
N ASP A 125 -15.79 -0.86 1.01
CA ASP A 125 -16.60 -0.84 2.21
C ASP A 125 -16.64 0.60 2.73
N TYR A 126 -17.81 1.21 2.70
CA TYR A 126 -18.00 2.58 3.21
C TYR A 126 -18.15 2.62 4.73
N GLY A 127 -18.18 1.47 5.41
CA GLY A 127 -18.57 1.38 6.81
C GLY A 127 -20.04 1.76 7.01
N ASP A 128 -20.69 1.22 8.03
CA ASP A 128 -21.96 1.78 8.46
C ASP A 128 -21.70 3.20 8.96
N THR A 129 -22.09 4.19 8.16
CA THR A 129 -22.32 5.56 8.63
C THR A 129 -23.27 5.42 9.82
N TYR A 130 -22.74 5.50 11.05
CA TYR A 130 -23.60 5.53 12.22
C TYR A 130 -24.45 6.79 12.11
N VAL A 131 -25.76 6.51 12.11
CA VAL A 131 -26.91 7.39 12.33
C VAL A 131 -26.63 8.45 13.39
#